data_AF-A0A9D3SDB9-F1
#
_entry.id   AF-A0A9D3SDB9-F1
#
_cell.length_a   1.000
_cell.length_b   1.000
_cell.length_c   1.000
_cell.angle_alpha   90.00
_cell.angle_beta   90.00
_cell.angle_gamma   90.00
#
_symmetry.space_group_name_H-M   'P 1'
#
loop_
_entity.id
_entity.type
_entity.pdbx_description
1 polymer ?
#
loop_
_entity_poly.entity_id
_entity_poly.type
_entity_poly.pdbx_seq_one_letter_code
_entity_poly.pdbx_strand_id
1 'polypeptide(L)'
;MIDLIAAVQKQQQQSGNPPIVVHCSAGAGRIGTFIALVLERVKAEGLLDVKSLRTQRPHMVQTVEQYDFCYKVVQDFVDIFSDDANFK
;
A
#
# COMPACT_ATOMS: atom_id res chain seq x y z
N MET A 1 -6.33 -2.12 7.55
CA MET A 1 -5.49 -1.40 6.58
C MET A 1 -6.16 -1.31 5.22
N ILE A 2 -6.74 -2.42 4.73
CA ILE A 2 -7.51 -2.48 3.48
C ILE A 2 -8.62 -1.41 3.44
N ASP A 3 -9.43 -1.27 4.50
CA ASP A 3 -10.50 -0.26 4.55
C ASP A 3 -9.99 1.18 4.43
N LEU A 4 -8.82 1.47 5.02
CA LEU A 4 -8.21 2.80 4.94
C LEU A 4 -7.76 3.11 3.51
N ILE A 5 -7.13 2.14 2.84
CA ILE A 5 -6.73 2.27 1.43
C ILE A 5 -7.96 2.48 0.56
N ALA A 6 -9.02 1.71 0.77
CA ALA A 6 -10.28 1.84 0.04
C ALA A 6 -10.94 3.22 0.26
N ALA A 7 -10.98 3.71 1.50
CA ALA A 7 -11.52 5.03 1.82
C ALA A 7 -10.71 6.16 1.16
N VAL A 8 -9.38 6.07 1.17
CA VAL A 8 -8.50 7.05 0.53
C VAL A 8 -8.66 7.04 -0.99
N GLN A 9 -8.75 5.86 -1.61
CA GLN A 9 -9.00 5.71 -3.05
C GLN A 9 -10.36 6.29 -3.46
N LYS A 10 -11.41 6.03 -2.66
CA LYS A 10 -12.74 6.62 -2.87
C LYS A 10 -12.69 8.14 -2.80
N GLN A 11 -11.98 8.71 -1.84
CA GLN A 11 -11.82 10.16 -1.71
C GLN A 11 -11.06 10.76 -2.91
N GLN A 12 -10.03 10.07 -3.42
CA GLN A 12 -9.27 10.51 -4.60
C GLN A 12 -10.14 10.61 -5.84
N GLN A 13 -10.97 9.58 -6.10
CA GLN A 13 -11.92 9.56 -7.22
C GLN A 13 -12.90 10.74 -7.17
N GLN A 14 -13.29 11.17 -5.97
CA GLN A 14 -14.21 12.30 -5.76
C GLN A 14 -13.53 13.68 -5.82
N SER A 15 -12.21 13.74 -5.63
CA SER A 15 -11.46 15.00 -5.52
C SER A 15 -10.62 15.34 -6.75
N GLY A 16 -10.68 14.52 -7.82
CA GLY A 16 -9.90 14.74 -9.03
C GLY A 16 -8.44 14.28 -8.93
N ASN A 17 -8.16 13.33 -8.05
CA ASN A 17 -6.85 12.70 -7.85
C ASN A 17 -5.67 13.67 -7.55
N PRO A 18 -5.80 14.63 -6.62
CA PRO A 18 -4.67 15.45 -6.20
C PRO A 18 -3.64 14.62 -5.41
N PRO A 19 -2.36 15.04 -5.34
CA PRO A 19 -1.36 14.36 -4.51
C PRO A 19 -1.83 14.15 -3.06
N ILE A 20 -1.64 12.94 -2.54
CA ILE A 20 -2.05 12.58 -1.18
C ILE A 20 -0.91 12.88 -0.20
N VAL A 21 -1.21 13.68 0.83
CA VAL A 21 -0.27 13.90 1.93
C VAL A 21 -0.36 12.72 2.90
N VAL A 22 0.76 12.00 3.07
CA VAL A 22 0.88 10.88 4.01
C VAL A 22 2.01 11.18 4.99
N HIS A 23 1.72 11.09 6.29
CA HIS A 23 2.73 11.31 7.34
C HIS A 23 2.64 10.26 8.45
N CYS A 24 3.74 10.13 9.20
CA CYS A 24 3.73 9.41 10.47
C CYS A 24 4.53 10.23 11.50
N SER A 25 5.44 9.61 12.26
CA SER A 25 6.37 10.33 13.14
C SER A 25 7.59 10.81 12.35
N ALA A 26 8.52 9.91 12.01
CA ALA A 26 9.69 10.25 11.19
C ALA A 26 9.42 10.33 9.67
N GLY A 27 8.21 9.96 9.24
CA GLY A 27 7.86 9.93 7.82
C GLY A 27 8.70 8.93 7.01
N ALA A 28 8.87 7.70 7.51
CA ALA A 28 9.59 6.65 6.77
C ALA A 28 8.91 5.28 6.88
N GLY A 29 8.82 4.70 8.09
CA GLY A 29 8.31 3.35 8.29
C GLY A 29 6.84 3.16 7.90
N ARG A 30 5.91 3.62 8.76
CA ARG A 30 4.46 3.47 8.54
C ARG A 30 3.96 4.10 7.23
N ILE A 31 4.55 5.23 6.82
CA ILE A 31 4.18 5.83 5.53
C ILE A 31 4.64 4.97 4.36
N GLY A 32 5.82 4.33 4.46
CA GLY A 32 6.34 3.45 3.43
C GLY A 32 5.48 2.20 3.30
N THR A 33 5.02 1.64 4.42
CA THR A 33 4.06 0.53 4.43
C THR A 33 2.76 0.92 3.71
N PHE A 34 2.18 2.07 4.08
CA PHE A 34 0.94 2.53 3.45
C PHE A 34 1.11 2.77 1.93
N ILE A 35 2.17 3.48 1.53
CA ILE A 35 2.43 3.79 0.12
C ILE A 35 2.71 2.52 -0.68
N ALA A 36 3.47 1.56 -0.15
CA ALA A 36 3.74 0.28 -0.80
C ALA A 36 2.44 -0.48 -1.10
N LEU A 37 1.52 -0.53 -0.13
CA LEU A 37 0.23 -1.19 -0.29
C LEU A 37 -0.70 -0.48 -1.28
N VAL A 38 -0.71 0.85 -1.30
CA VAL A 38 -1.47 1.63 -2.28
C VAL A 38 -0.94 1.38 -3.70
N LEU A 39 0.37 1.38 -3.90
CA LEU A 39 0.98 1.11 -5.20
C LEU A 39 0.68 -0.31 -5.69
N GLU A 40 0.77 -1.30 -4.81
CA GLU A 40 0.39 -2.67 -5.13
C GLU A 40 -1.07 -2.74 -5.58
N ARG A 41 -1.98 -2.08 -4.86
CA ARG A 41 -3.40 -2.05 -5.23
C ARG A 41 -3.67 -1.38 -6.58
N VAL A 42 -2.87 -0.38 -6.96
CA VAL A 42 -3.01 0.33 -8.25
C VAL A 42 -2.42 -0.47 -9.40
N LYS A 43 -1.24 -1.08 -9.22
CA LYS A 43 -0.55 -1.82 -10.26
C LYS A 43 -1.10 -3.24 -10.45
N ALA A 44 -1.59 -3.85 -9.37
CA ALA A 44 -2.07 -5.24 -9.33
C ALA A 44 -1.04 -6.24 -9.91
N GLU A 45 0.24 -6.01 -9.65
CA GLU A 45 1.36 -6.82 -10.18
C GLU A 45 1.70 -8.01 -9.25
N GLY A 46 1.15 -8.06 -8.04
CA GLY A 46 1.50 -9.04 -7.00
C GLY A 46 2.90 -8.81 -6.39
N LEU A 47 3.49 -7.63 -6.60
CA LEU A 47 4.90 -7.35 -6.31
C LEU A 47 5.09 -6.03 -5.56
N LEU A 48 5.39 -6.13 -4.26
CA LEU A 48 5.76 -5.01 -3.41
C LEU A 48 7.15 -4.46 -3.75
N ASP A 49 7.23 -3.43 -4.60
CA ASP A 49 8.49 -2.76 -4.96
C ASP A 49 8.93 -1.71 -3.91
N VAL A 50 9.36 -2.19 -2.74
CA VAL A 50 9.93 -1.35 -1.68
C VAL A 50 11.26 -0.72 -2.08
N LYS A 51 12.00 -1.34 -3.00
CA LYS A 51 13.29 -0.83 -3.48
C LYS A 51 13.11 0.51 -4.19
N SER A 52 12.12 0.62 -5.07
CA SER A 52 11.77 1.88 -5.74
C SER A 52 11.30 2.97 -4.77
N LEU A 53 10.59 2.61 -3.70
CA LEU A 53 10.25 3.58 -2.65
C LEU A 53 11.49 4.14 -1.95
N ARG A 54 12.49 3.28 -1.71
CA ARG A 54 13.73 3.67 -1.04
C ARG A 54 14.65 4.51 -1.92
N THR A 55 14.53 4.46 -3.25
CA THR A 55 15.26 5.38 -4.14
C THR A 55 14.66 6.78 -4.14
N GLN A 56 13.35 6.90 -3.91
CA GLN A 56 12.65 8.19 -3.82
C GLN A 56 12.77 8.83 -2.44
N ARG A 57 12.75 8.03 -1.36
CA ARG A 57 12.93 8.50 0.02
C ARG A 57 13.64 7.43 0.88
N PRO A 58 14.73 7.78 1.58
CA PRO A 58 15.44 6.82 2.43
C PRO A 58 14.55 6.20 3.52
N HIS A 59 14.84 4.95 3.89
CA HIS A 59 14.22 4.22 5.01
C HIS A 59 12.71 3.93 4.89
N MET A 60 12.13 4.06 3.70
CA MET A 60 10.76 3.62 3.44
C MET A 60 10.58 2.13 3.77
N VAL A 61 9.54 1.81 4.55
CA VAL A 61 9.36 0.50 5.20
C VAL A 61 10.59 0.16 6.05
N GLN A 62 10.63 0.67 7.27
CA GLN A 62 11.85 0.81 8.06
C GLN A 62 12.29 -0.50 8.73
N THR A 63 11.34 -1.35 9.12
CA THR A 63 11.64 -2.59 9.88
C THR A 63 11.17 -3.82 9.12
N VAL A 64 11.70 -4.99 9.50
CA VAL A 64 11.33 -6.27 8.89
C VAL A 64 9.86 -6.59 9.14
N GLU A 65 9.34 -6.27 10.33
CA GLU A 65 7.93 -6.49 10.70
C GLU A 65 7.00 -5.63 9.84
N GLN A 66 7.42 -4.42 9.44
CA GLN A 66 6.66 -3.57 8.53
C GLN A 66 6.65 -4.14 7.10
N TYR A 67 7.73 -4.80 6.68
CA TYR A 67 7.82 -5.46 5.38
C TYR A 67 6.96 -6.73 5.34
N ASP A 68 7.08 -7.57 6.37
CA ASP A 68 6.23 -8.76 6.56
C ASP A 68 4.74 -8.38 6.64
N PHE A 69 4.42 -7.29 7.34
CA PHE A 69 3.06 -6.76 7.40
C PHE A 69 2.52 -6.36 6.02
N CYS A 70 3.35 -5.83 5.11
CA CYS A 70 2.89 -5.54 3.76
C CYS A 70 2.41 -6.82 3.05
N TYR A 71 3.17 -7.91 3.13
CA TYR A 71 2.78 -9.19 2.53
C TYR A 71 1.52 -9.77 3.16
N LYS A 72 1.40 -9.69 4.50
CA LYS A 72 0.17 -10.12 5.19
C LYS A 72 -1.06 -9.39 4.69
N VAL A 73 -0.99 -8.06 4.53
CA VAL A 73 -2.13 -7.29 4.01
C VAL A 73 -2.44 -7.61 2.55
N VAL A 74 -1.43 -7.88 1.72
CA VAL A 74 -1.64 -8.32 0.33
C VAL A 74 -2.29 -9.71 0.30
N GLN A 75 -1.85 -10.64 1.14
CA GLN A 75 -2.46 -11.96 1.28
C GLN A 75 -3.91 -11.85 1.77
N ASP A 76 -4.17 -11.10 2.84
CA ASP A 76 -5.52 -10.83 3.35
C ASP A 76 -6.42 -10.26 2.25
N PHE A 77 -5.88 -9.35 1.43
CA PHE A 77 -6.58 -8.81 0.28
C PHE A 77 -6.94 -9.91 -0.73
N VAL A 78 -5.96 -10.71 -1.16
CA VAL A 78 -6.22 -11.83 -2.09
C VAL A 78 -7.26 -12.79 -1.50
N ASP A 79 -7.14 -13.17 -0.24
CA ASP A 79 -8.05 -14.12 0.41
C ASP A 79 -9.48 -13.58 0.47
N ILE A 80 -9.68 -12.31 0.84
CA ILE A 80 -11.00 -11.67 0.90
C ILE A 80 -11.67 -11.62 -0.48
N PHE A 81 -10.89 -11.38 -1.54
CA PHE A 81 -11.41 -11.20 -2.90
C PHE A 81 -11.24 -12.46 -3.78
N SER A 82 -10.77 -13.57 -3.22
CA SER A 82 -10.56 -14.84 -3.95
C SER A 82 -11.88 -15.54 -4.32
N ASP A 83 -12.98 -15.22 -3.65
CA ASP A 83 -14.33 -15.64 -4.04
C ASP A 83 -14.91 -14.78 -5.19
N ASP A 84 -14.33 -13.61 -5.46
CA ASP A 84 -14.73 -12.68 -6.54
C ASP A 84 -13.89 -12.90 -7.82
N ALA A 85 -14.12 -14.06 -8.47
CA ALA A 85 -14.05 -14.30 -9.93
C ALA A 85 -12.86 -13.80 -10.81
N ASN A 86 -11.75 -13.27 -10.28
CA ASN A 86 -10.64 -12.72 -11.11
C ASN A 86 -9.27 -13.40 -10.91
N PHE A 87 -9.17 -14.49 -10.15
CA PHE A 87 -7.93 -15.27 -9.95
C PHE A 87 -8.04 -16.73 -10.40
N LYS A 88 -8.87 -17.04 -11.42
CA LYS A 88 -8.83 -18.31 -12.15
C LYS A 88 -8.21 -18.14 -13.53
#